data_AF-A0A2M8BG06-F1
#
_entry.id   AF-A0A2M8BG06-F1
#
_cell.length_a   1.000
_cell.length_b   1.000
_cell.length_c   1.000
_cell.angle_alpha   90.00
_cell.angle_beta   90.00
_cell.angle_gamma   90.00
#
_symmetry.space_group_name_H-M   'P 1'
#
loop_
_entity.id
_entity.type
_entity.pdbx_description
1 polymer ?
#
loop_
_entity_poly.entity_id
_entity_poly.type
_entity_poly.pdbx_seq_one_letter_code
_entity_poly.pdbx_strand_id
1 'polypeptide(L)'
;MPHLSIKDVPEAWAQALRERAARNHRSLQGELMALIQRVVEPESSRPNASADRTTDNSDQAMSNNQPGAPARFGTVAGFDRLGHPIVRRGWKTVEQVAAELKAKYPNGPVPGQGSSIDMIREDRDSR
;
A
#
# COMPACT_ATOMS: atom_id res chain seq x y z
N MET A 1 -4.34 -22.28 12.01
CA MET A 1 -4.04 -20.84 12.14
C MET A 1 -3.32 -20.63 13.46
N PRO A 2 -2.12 -20.02 13.50
CA PRO A 2 -1.45 -19.75 14.76
C PRO A 2 -2.22 -18.69 15.56
N HIS A 3 -2.49 -18.95 16.83
CA HIS A 3 -3.19 -18.05 17.75
C HIS A 3 -2.28 -17.76 18.94
N LEU A 4 -1.97 -16.49 19.20
CA LEU A 4 -1.14 -16.05 20.31
C LEU A 4 -2.05 -15.45 21.40
N SER A 5 -1.99 -16.01 22.60
CA SER A 5 -2.66 -15.46 23.78
C SER A 5 -1.61 -14.98 24.77
N ILE A 6 -1.71 -13.73 25.20
CA ILE A 6 -0.81 -13.13 26.18
C ILE A 6 -1.55 -13.09 27.51
N LYS A 7 -0.98 -13.71 28.54
CA LYS A 7 -1.53 -13.69 29.90
C LYS A 7 -0.87 -12.57 30.71
N ASP A 8 -1.58 -12.13 31.75
CA ASP A 8 -1.05 -11.19 32.75
C ASP A 8 -0.60 -9.83 32.17
N VAL A 9 -1.34 -9.34 31.17
CA VAL A 9 -1.10 -8.00 30.60
C VAL A 9 -1.49 -6.94 31.64
N PRO A 10 -0.56 -6.05 32.03
CA PRO A 10 -0.89 -4.93 32.91
C PRO A 10 -1.99 -4.05 32.31
N GLU A 11 -2.98 -3.66 33.13
CA GLU A 11 -4.14 -2.89 32.65
C GLU A 11 -3.73 -1.57 31.97
N ALA A 12 -2.70 -0.91 32.49
CA ALA A 12 -2.14 0.31 31.90
C ALA A 12 -1.67 0.10 30.44
N TRP A 13 -1.10 -1.08 30.13
CA TRP A 13 -0.64 -1.40 28.78
C TRP A 13 -1.81 -1.75 27.87
N ALA A 14 -2.78 -2.53 28.37
CA ALA A 14 -3.99 -2.86 27.62
C ALA A 14 -4.75 -1.58 27.22
N GLN A 15 -4.86 -0.63 28.14
CA GLN A 15 -5.53 0.64 27.90
C GLN A 15 -4.76 1.51 26.89
N ALA A 16 -3.44 1.63 27.03
CA ALA A 16 -2.61 2.35 26.05
C ALA A 16 -2.72 1.74 24.64
N LEU A 17 -2.79 0.40 24.54
CA LEU A 17 -2.97 -0.31 23.27
C LEU A 17 -4.35 -0.02 22.66
N ARG A 18 -5.40 0.01 23.48
CA ARG A 18 -6.77 0.33 23.06
C ARG A 18 -6.90 1.76 22.56
N GLU A 19 -6.34 2.72 23.28
CA GLU A 19 -6.32 4.13 22.86
C GLU A 19 -5.57 4.29 21.53
N ARG A 20 -4.41 3.64 21.40
CA ARG A 20 -3.63 3.66 20.18
C ARG A 20 -4.40 3.04 19.00
N ALA A 21 -5.06 1.90 19.22
CA ALA A 21 -5.90 1.26 18.21
C ALA A 21 -7.05 2.19 17.77
N ALA A 22 -7.70 2.89 18.71
CA ALA A 22 -8.73 3.89 18.40
C ALA A 22 -8.19 5.05 17.56
N ARG A 23 -7.02 5.59 17.89
CA ARG A 23 -6.36 6.66 17.10
C ARG A 23 -6.00 6.22 15.69
N ASN A 24 -5.62 4.95 15.51
CA ASN A 24 -5.26 4.40 14.21
C ASN A 24 -6.45 3.79 13.46
N HIS A 25 -7.67 3.89 14.01
CA HIS A 25 -8.89 3.29 13.49
C HIS A 25 -8.75 1.79 13.18
N ARG A 26 -8.07 1.05 14.06
CA ARG A 26 -7.79 -0.39 13.94
C ARG A 26 -8.40 -1.16 15.11
N SER A 27 -8.63 -2.46 14.91
CA SER A 27 -8.96 -3.37 16.01
C SER A 27 -7.75 -3.59 16.92
N LEU A 28 -7.97 -3.97 18.18
CA LEU A 28 -6.90 -4.24 19.14
C LEU A 28 -5.91 -5.29 18.63
N GLN A 29 -6.44 -6.38 18.05
CA GLN A 29 -5.63 -7.43 17.43
C GLN A 29 -4.86 -6.91 16.21
N GLY A 30 -5.47 -6.06 15.39
CA GLY A 30 -4.81 -5.43 14.24
C GLY A 30 -3.66 -4.52 14.65
N GLU A 31 -3.83 -3.75 15.72
CA GLU A 31 -2.76 -2.90 16.28
C GLU A 31 -1.61 -3.74 16.85
N LEU A 32 -1.92 -4.83 17.56
CA LEU A 32 -0.92 -5.77 18.06
C LEU A 32 -0.12 -6.40 16.90
N MET A 33 -0.80 -6.84 15.84
CA MET A 33 -0.14 -7.39 14.65
C MET A 33 0.76 -6.36 13.96
N ALA A 34 0.34 -5.10 13.87
CA ALA A 34 1.15 -4.03 13.28
C ALA A 34 2.42 -3.75 14.11
N LEU A 35 2.33 -3.81 15.43
CA LEU A 35 3.48 -3.68 16.33
C LEU A 35 4.44 -4.85 16.18
N ILE A 36 3.93 -6.08 16.17
CA ILE A 36 4.74 -7.28 15.95
C ILE A 36 5.42 -7.21 14.59
N GLN A 37 4.70 -6.83 13.53
CA GLN A 37 5.27 -6.68 12.20
C GLN A 37 6.44 -5.68 12.19
N ARG A 38 6.30 -4.52 12.83
CA ARG A 38 7.37 -3.51 12.90
C ARG A 38 8.62 -4.02 13.63
N VAL A 39 8.47 -4.89 14.62
CA VAL A 39 9.60 -5.46 15.39
C VAL A 39 10.23 -6.64 14.66
N VAL A 40 9.44 -7.42 13.93
CA VAL A 40 9.90 -8.59 13.16
C VAL A 40 10.54 -8.18 11.84
N GLU A 41 10.08 -7.10 11.21
CA GLU A 41 10.74 -6.54 10.03
C GLU A 41 12.15 -6.07 10.42
N PRO A 42 13.20 -6.62 9.78
CA PRO A 42 14.58 -6.25 10.11
C PRO A 42 14.83 -4.78 9.77
N GLU A 43 15.59 -4.09 10.63
CA GLU A 43 16.02 -2.68 10.57
C GLU A 43 16.72 -2.25 9.27
N SER A 44 16.83 -3.14 8.28
CA SER A 44 17.50 -2.96 6.99
C SER A 44 16.88 -1.93 6.03
N SER A 45 15.75 -1.30 6.39
CA SER A 45 15.08 -0.31 5.53
C SER A 45 14.80 1.03 6.19
N ARG A 46 15.45 1.37 7.32
CA ARG A 46 15.52 2.78 7.73
C ARG A 46 16.51 3.47 6.77
N PRO A 47 16.08 4.38 5.88
CA PRO A 47 17.04 5.18 5.16
C PRO A 47 17.79 5.99 6.21
N ASN A 48 19.12 5.84 6.24
CA ASN A 48 20.02 6.62 7.08
C ASN A 48 19.64 8.11 6.99
N ALA A 49 18.97 8.62 8.02
CA ALA A 49 18.63 10.03 8.18
C ALA A 49 19.87 10.84 8.62
N SER A 50 20.99 10.59 7.97
CA SER A 50 22.29 11.24 8.18
C SER A 50 22.97 11.66 6.88
N ALA A 51 22.29 11.55 5.73
CA ALA A 51 22.79 12.07 4.44
C ALA A 51 22.34 13.50 4.12
N ASP A 52 21.58 14.16 5.00
CA ASP A 52 21.12 15.54 4.79
C ASP A 52 21.99 16.55 5.56
N ARG A 53 23.21 16.75 5.04
CA ARG A 53 23.82 18.07 4.99
C ARG A 53 25.08 18.04 4.13
N THR A 54 25.13 19.03 3.23
CA THR A 54 26.29 19.56 2.50
C THR A 54 26.76 18.79 1.26
N THR A 55 26.30 19.28 0.09
CA THR A 55 27.04 19.64 -1.15
C THR A 55 25.99 19.58 -2.27
N ASP A 56 25.26 20.66 -2.56
CA ASP A 56 25.69 21.74 -3.45
C ASP A 56 26.57 21.23 -4.60
N ASN A 57 25.94 20.92 -5.73
CA ASN A 57 26.52 20.75 -7.06
C ASN A 57 25.39 20.69 -8.10
N SER A 58 24.88 21.86 -8.45
CA SER A 58 24.32 22.10 -9.78
C SER A 58 25.48 22.04 -10.79
N ASP A 59 25.56 20.97 -11.57
CA ASP A 59 26.10 20.90 -12.95
C ASP A 59 26.63 19.50 -13.28
N GLN A 60 25.79 18.67 -13.93
CA GLN A 60 26.15 17.68 -14.96
C GLN A 60 24.87 16.95 -15.40
N ALA A 61 24.28 17.34 -16.52
CA ALA A 61 24.60 16.83 -17.85
C ALA A 61 24.21 15.35 -18.05
N MET A 62 23.22 15.18 -18.93
CA MET A 62 22.84 14.00 -19.71
C MET A 62 23.69 12.73 -19.46
N SER A 63 23.06 11.69 -18.92
CA SER A 63 23.43 10.32 -19.24
C SER A 63 22.20 9.42 -19.21
N ASN A 64 21.88 8.90 -20.39
CA ASN A 64 20.99 7.76 -20.59
C ASN A 64 21.29 6.66 -19.58
N ASN A 65 20.30 6.30 -18.78
CA ASN A 65 20.21 4.93 -18.31
C ASN A 65 18.74 4.61 -18.09
N GLN A 66 18.14 3.98 -19.08
CA GLN A 66 16.85 3.32 -18.99
C GLN A 66 17.12 1.94 -18.39
N PRO A 67 16.79 1.68 -17.11
CA PRO A 67 16.91 0.34 -16.56
C PRO A 67 15.66 -0.44 -16.95
N GLY A 68 15.88 -1.70 -17.30
CA GLY A 68 14.93 -2.60 -17.93
C GLY A 68 13.55 -2.66 -17.27
N ALA A 69 12.56 -2.91 -18.14
CA ALA A 69 11.19 -3.21 -17.79
C ALA A 69 11.10 -4.15 -16.56
N PRO A 70 10.33 -3.79 -15.50
CA PRO A 70 10.15 -4.69 -14.38
C PRO A 70 9.36 -5.91 -14.85
N ALA A 71 9.89 -7.10 -14.52
CA ALA A 71 9.33 -8.40 -14.82
C ALA A 71 7.81 -8.41 -14.61
N ARG A 72 7.06 -8.53 -15.72
CA ARG A 72 5.59 -8.47 -15.76
C ARG A 72 4.89 -9.72 -15.21
N PHE A 73 5.65 -10.65 -14.64
CA PHE A 73 5.13 -11.94 -14.20
C PHE A 73 5.00 -11.90 -12.67
N GLY A 74 3.80 -11.60 -12.19
CA GLY A 74 3.47 -11.89 -10.80
C GLY A 74 3.55 -13.40 -10.58
N THR A 75 4.16 -13.84 -9.50
CA THR A 75 4.23 -15.25 -9.14
C THR A 75 2.82 -15.76 -8.86
N VAL A 76 2.41 -16.83 -9.55
CA VAL A 76 1.15 -17.52 -9.28
C VAL A 76 1.24 -18.13 -7.88
N ALA A 77 0.47 -17.60 -6.95
CA ALA A 77 0.45 -18.03 -5.55
C ALA A 77 -0.49 -19.23 -5.31
N GLY A 78 -1.32 -19.58 -6.30
CA GLY A 78 -2.24 -20.70 -6.27
C GLY A 78 -3.29 -20.59 -7.36
N PHE A 79 -4.27 -21.48 -7.33
CA PHE A 79 -5.46 -21.40 -8.17
C PHE A 79 -6.70 -21.39 -7.27
N ASP A 80 -7.72 -20.63 -7.64
CA ASP A 80 -8.99 -20.63 -6.92
C ASP A 80 -9.79 -21.93 -7.17
N ARG A 81 -10.95 -22.06 -6.54
CA ARG A 81 -11.83 -23.23 -6.69
C ARG A 81 -12.39 -23.41 -8.11
N LEU A 82 -12.31 -22.38 -8.94
CA LEU A 82 -12.72 -22.38 -10.35
C LEU A 82 -11.52 -22.53 -11.32
N GLY A 83 -10.29 -22.71 -10.80
CA GLY A 83 -9.08 -22.92 -11.59
C GLY A 83 -8.42 -21.65 -12.12
N HIS A 84 -8.76 -20.46 -11.61
CA HIS A 84 -8.10 -19.21 -11.99
C HIS A 84 -6.84 -18.95 -11.15
N PRO A 85 -5.72 -18.52 -11.75
CA PRO A 85 -4.48 -18.27 -11.02
C PRO A 85 -4.62 -17.06 -10.09
N ILE A 86 -4.38 -17.28 -8.79
CA ILE A 86 -4.25 -16.23 -7.78
C ILE A 86 -2.85 -15.64 -7.90
N VAL A 87 -2.73 -14.52 -8.60
CA VAL A 87 -1.44 -13.87 -8.83
C VAL A 87 -1.16 -12.87 -7.69
N ARG A 88 -0.11 -13.12 -6.89
CA ARG A 88 0.42 -12.10 -5.97
C ARG A 88 1.30 -11.16 -6.75
N ARG A 89 0.71 -10.08 -7.29
CA ARG A 89 1.49 -8.91 -7.73
C ARG A 89 1.86 -8.15 -6.46
N GLY A 90 3.17 -7.93 -6.24
CA GLY A 90 3.66 -7.22 -5.07
C GLY A 90 3.02 -5.84 -4.86
N TRP A 91 3.42 -5.15 -3.81
CA TRP A 91 2.91 -3.83 -3.46
C TRP A 91 3.16 -2.85 -4.62
N LYS A 92 2.09 -2.22 -5.12
CA LYS A 92 2.18 -1.10 -6.08
C LYS A 92 1.91 0.19 -5.33
N THR A 93 2.72 1.20 -5.60
CA THR A 93 2.44 2.57 -5.16
C THR A 93 1.20 3.11 -5.89
N VAL A 94 0.49 4.06 -5.27
CA VAL A 94 -0.72 4.67 -5.85
C VAL A 94 -0.40 5.32 -7.20
N GLU A 95 0.76 5.95 -7.30
CA GLU A 95 1.28 6.62 -8.49
C GLU A 95 1.51 5.61 -9.63
N GLN A 96 2.06 4.45 -9.31
CA GLN A 96 2.27 3.37 -10.28
C GLN A 96 0.95 2.79 -10.79
N VAL A 97 -0.05 2.64 -9.90
CA VAL A 97 -1.40 2.21 -10.31
C VAL A 97 -2.04 3.25 -11.22
N ALA A 98 -1.94 4.54 -10.86
CA ALA A 98 -2.47 5.63 -11.67
C ALA A 98 -1.81 5.72 -13.05
N ALA A 99 -0.48 5.58 -13.12
CA ALA A 99 0.28 5.57 -14.36
C ALA A 99 -0.10 4.38 -15.26
N GLU A 100 -0.27 3.19 -14.67
CA GLU A 100 -0.70 1.99 -15.40
C GLU A 100 -2.13 2.13 -15.94
N LEU A 101 -3.05 2.69 -15.15
CA LEU A 101 -4.41 2.98 -15.60
C LEU A 101 -4.44 4.01 -16.72
N LYS A 102 -3.64 5.08 -16.62
CA LYS A 102 -3.51 6.09 -17.68
C LYS A 102 -2.92 5.52 -18.97
N ALA A 103 -1.95 4.61 -18.86
CA ALA A 103 -1.37 3.93 -20.01
C ALA A 103 -2.36 2.95 -20.67
N LYS A 104 -3.17 2.25 -19.86
CA LYS A 104 -4.17 1.29 -20.34
C LYS A 104 -5.40 1.97 -20.96
N TYR A 105 -5.77 3.13 -20.44
CA TYR A 105 -6.92 3.90 -20.88
C TYR A 105 -6.51 5.35 -21.22
N PRO A 106 -5.77 5.55 -22.34
CA PRO A 106 -5.22 6.86 -22.68
C PRO A 106 -6.31 7.89 -23.03
N ASN A 107 -7.47 7.44 -23.47
CA ASN A 107 -8.60 8.28 -23.90
C ASN A 107 -9.65 8.51 -22.80
N GLY A 108 -9.28 8.32 -21.52
CA GLY A 108 -10.17 8.51 -20.38
C GLY A 108 -10.77 7.21 -19.84
N PRO A 109 -11.82 7.27 -19.00
CA PRO A 109 -12.44 6.10 -18.38
C PRO A 109 -12.85 5.03 -19.38
N VAL A 110 -13.04 3.80 -18.90
CA VAL A 110 -13.49 2.67 -19.72
C VAL A 110 -14.76 3.08 -20.51
N PRO A 111 -14.78 2.94 -21.85
CA PRO A 111 -15.96 3.27 -22.63
C PRO A 111 -17.20 2.54 -22.10
N GLY A 112 -18.27 3.28 -21.83
CA GLY A 112 -19.54 2.74 -21.30
C GLY A 112 -19.64 2.71 -19.77
N GLN A 113 -18.57 3.00 -19.02
CA GLN A 113 -18.69 3.33 -17.60
C GLN A 113 -19.03 4.82 -17.50
N GLY A 114 -20.27 5.13 -17.11
CA GLY A 114 -20.67 6.51 -16.83
C GLY A 114 -19.79 7.14 -15.75
N SER A 115 -19.65 8.46 -15.81
CA SER A 115 -18.93 9.21 -14.78
C SER A 115 -19.68 9.10 -13.45
N SER A 116 -19.01 8.56 -12.42
CA SER A 116 -19.60 8.48 -11.08
C SER A 116 -19.97 9.86 -10.52
N ILE A 117 -19.25 10.91 -10.94
CA ILE A 117 -19.56 12.30 -10.55
C ILE A 117 -20.91 12.71 -11.13
N ASP A 118 -21.19 12.35 -12.38
CA ASP A 118 -22.44 12.74 -13.04
C ASP A 118 -23.62 11.95 -12.48
N MET A 119 -23.43 10.68 -12.11
CA MET A 119 -24.43 9.89 -11.37
C MET A 119 -24.78 10.51 -10.01
N ILE A 120 -23.78 11.01 -9.27
CA ILE A 120 -24.00 11.67 -7.97
C ILE A 120 -24.74 13.00 -8.14
N ARG A 121 -24.41 13.77 -9.18
CA ARG A 121 -25.13 15.02 -9.50
C ARG A 121 -26.58 14.73 -9.86
N GLU A 122 -26.83 13.74 -10.70
CA GLU A 122 -28.18 13.33 -11.10
C GLU A 122 -29.02 12.91 -9.88
N ASP A 123 -28.50 12.07 -8.98
CA ASP A 123 -29.23 11.67 -7.76
C ASP A 123 -29.51 12.85 -6.82
N ARG A 124 -28.56 13.79 -6.70
CA ARG A 124 -28.73 14.97 -5.85
C ARG A 124 -29.75 15.93 -6.43
N ASP A 125 -29.70 16.18 -7.72
CA ASP A 125 -30.57 17.14 -8.39
C ASP A 125 -32.00 16.58 -8.60
N SER A 126 -32.19 15.27 -8.37
CA SER A 126 -33.50 14.58 -8.39
C SER A 126 -34.24 14.54 -7.04
N ARG A 127 -33.64 15.04 -5.96
CA ARG A 127 -34.20 15.07 -4.60
C ARG A 127 -34.78 16.43 -4.24
#